data_AF-V7FDX3-F1
#
_entry.id   AF-V7FDX3-F1
#
_cell.length_a   1.000
_cell.length_b   1.000
_cell.length_c   1.000
_cell.angle_alpha   90.00
_cell.angle_beta   90.00
_cell.angle_gamma   90.00
#
_symmetry.space_group_name_H-M   'P 1'
#
loop_
_entity.id
_entity.type
_entity.pdbx_description
1 polymer ?
#
loop_
_entity_poly.entity_id
_entity_poly.type
_entity_poly.pdbx_seq_one_letter_code
_entity_poly.pdbx_strand_id
1 'polypeptide(L)'
;MATRDELYAKFGITAEAAQLFEVELGSLLLCARAIEQGWRFKADSDKARKLIRDIDRSTLGHLLRSLKKCVGLDDGLAGRFASALQTRNRLFHRFYESHNFKIQTDEGRDAMMADLEAMHVELFNAWQIASGMTATVTAFLLELRSKRA
;
A
#
# COMPACT_ATOMS: atom_id res chain seq x y z
N MET A 1 -23.82 -12.87 14.22
CA MET A 1 -23.52 -13.92 13.24
C MET A 1 -23.50 -13.30 11.87
N ALA A 2 -22.33 -13.32 11.25
CA ALA A 2 -22.10 -12.75 9.94
C ALA A 2 -22.73 -13.60 8.83
N THR A 3 -23.35 -12.92 7.90
CA THR A 3 -23.81 -13.48 6.62
C THR A 3 -22.65 -13.61 5.64
N ARG A 4 -22.85 -14.35 4.54
CA ARG A 4 -21.86 -14.41 3.45
C ARG A 4 -21.68 -13.06 2.77
N ASP A 5 -22.76 -12.31 2.60
CA ASP A 5 -22.73 -11.02 1.93
C ASP A 5 -21.95 -9.99 2.75
N GLU A 6 -22.14 -9.97 4.08
CA GLU A 6 -21.32 -9.13 4.98
C GLU A 6 -19.84 -9.52 4.93
N LEU A 7 -19.54 -10.82 4.85
CA LEU A 7 -18.17 -11.31 4.72
C LEU A 7 -17.52 -10.89 3.39
N TYR A 8 -18.24 -11.02 2.27
CA TYR A 8 -17.75 -10.57 0.97
C TYR A 8 -17.59 -9.06 0.92
N ALA A 9 -18.54 -8.30 1.49
CA ALA A 9 -18.43 -6.86 1.61
C ALA A 9 -17.20 -6.46 2.43
N LYS A 10 -16.97 -7.13 3.57
CA LYS A 10 -15.81 -6.86 4.42
C LYS A 10 -14.49 -7.22 3.73
N PHE A 11 -14.46 -8.31 2.97
CA PHE A 11 -13.30 -8.65 2.14
C PHE A 11 -13.00 -7.51 1.15
N GLY A 12 -14.03 -6.96 0.48
CA GLY A 12 -13.89 -5.82 -0.42
C GLY A 12 -13.31 -4.57 0.26
N ILE A 13 -13.84 -4.20 1.43
CA ILE A 13 -13.31 -3.07 2.23
C ILE A 13 -11.84 -3.30 2.62
N THR A 14 -11.50 -4.53 3.00
CA THR A 14 -10.13 -4.90 3.36
C THR A 14 -9.20 -4.85 2.15
N ALA A 15 -9.70 -5.26 0.98
CA ALA A 15 -8.97 -5.22 -0.29
C ALA A 15 -8.74 -3.78 -0.78
N GLU A 16 -9.70 -2.88 -0.59
CA GLU A 16 -9.55 -1.45 -0.87
C GLU A 16 -8.37 -0.86 -0.08
N ALA A 17 -8.32 -1.09 1.23
CA ALA A 17 -7.20 -0.61 2.06
C ALA A 17 -5.84 -1.14 1.57
N ALA A 18 -5.78 -2.41 1.16
CA ALA A 18 -4.57 -2.98 0.56
C ALA A 18 -4.17 -2.28 -0.76
N GLN A 19 -5.13 -2.03 -1.65
CA GLN A 19 -4.88 -1.37 -2.93
C GLN A 19 -4.43 0.09 -2.75
N LEU A 20 -5.08 0.82 -1.84
CA LEU A 20 -4.67 2.20 -1.51
C LEU A 20 -3.26 2.25 -0.94
N PHE A 21 -2.89 1.28 -0.09
CA PHE A 21 -1.51 1.16 0.38
C PHE A 21 -0.50 0.94 -0.78
N GLU A 22 -0.84 0.13 -1.78
CA GLU A 22 0.01 -0.08 -2.96
C GLU A 22 0.20 1.19 -3.79
N VAL A 23 -0.90 1.92 -4.02
CA VAL A 23 -0.89 3.20 -4.76
C VAL A 23 -0.01 4.22 -4.05
N GLU A 24 -0.11 4.32 -2.72
CA GLU A 24 0.70 5.26 -1.95
C GLU A 24 2.18 4.91 -1.96
N LEU A 25 2.54 3.62 -1.89
CA LEU A 25 3.95 3.21 -2.03
C LEU A 25 4.52 3.50 -3.42
N GLY A 26 3.72 3.32 -4.48
CA GLY A 26 4.09 3.72 -5.83
C GLY A 26 4.32 5.23 -5.94
N SER A 27 3.39 6.03 -5.39
CA SER A 27 3.47 7.49 -5.38
C SER A 27 4.69 7.98 -4.61
N LEU A 28 4.95 7.42 -3.44
CA LEU A 28 6.12 7.76 -2.62
C LEU A 28 7.44 7.42 -3.35
N LEU A 29 7.50 6.29 -4.04
CA LEU A 29 8.67 5.92 -4.86
C LEU A 29 8.87 6.90 -6.02
N LEU A 30 7.79 7.32 -6.68
CA LEU A 30 7.85 8.34 -7.73
C LEU A 30 8.42 9.65 -7.20
N CYS A 31 7.93 10.14 -6.06
CA CYS A 31 8.43 11.35 -5.42
C CYS A 31 9.91 11.23 -5.02
N ALA A 32 10.31 10.11 -4.39
CA ALA A 32 11.69 9.87 -3.99
C ALA A 32 12.64 9.89 -5.20
N ARG A 33 12.26 9.25 -6.31
CA ARG A 33 13.04 9.27 -7.56
C ARG A 33 13.09 10.64 -8.21
N ALA A 34 11.99 11.40 -8.18
CA ALA A 34 11.98 12.76 -8.70
C ALA A 34 12.97 13.68 -7.95
N ILE A 35 13.12 13.48 -6.64
CA ILE A 35 14.11 14.17 -5.81
C ILE A 35 15.53 13.72 -6.19
N GLU A 36 15.79 12.41 -6.18
CA GLU A 36 17.10 11.80 -6.49
C GLU A 36 17.62 12.20 -7.88
N GLN A 37 16.75 12.17 -8.89
CA GLN A 37 17.10 12.45 -10.28
C GLN A 37 17.07 13.95 -10.61
N GLY A 38 16.75 14.80 -9.64
CA GLY A 38 16.69 16.25 -9.86
C GLY A 38 15.60 16.67 -10.86
N TRP A 39 14.58 15.84 -11.11
CA TRP A 39 13.45 16.17 -12.00
C TRP A 39 12.68 17.41 -11.54
N ARG A 40 12.91 17.84 -10.30
CA ARG A 40 12.51 19.16 -9.77
C ARG A 40 13.05 20.35 -10.57
N PHE A 41 14.22 20.22 -11.20
CA PHE A 41 14.90 21.33 -11.88
C PHE A 41 14.62 21.35 -13.38
N LYS A 42 14.50 20.17 -13.97
CA LYS A 42 14.14 19.97 -15.37
C LYS A 42 13.32 18.69 -15.44
N ALA A 43 12.04 18.83 -15.72
CA ALA A 43 11.16 17.69 -15.86
C ALA A 43 11.64 16.81 -17.03
N ASP A 44 11.93 15.54 -16.74
CA ASP A 44 12.22 14.52 -17.74
C ASP A 44 10.96 13.65 -17.91
N SER A 45 10.06 14.12 -18.78
CA SER A 45 8.73 13.51 -18.92
C SER A 45 8.80 12.06 -19.43
N ASP A 46 9.82 11.72 -20.21
CA ASP A 46 9.97 10.37 -20.75
C ASP A 46 10.46 9.39 -19.67
N LYS A 47 11.42 9.79 -18.85
CA LYS A 47 11.84 8.98 -17.70
C LYS A 47 10.76 8.89 -16.63
N ALA A 48 10.01 9.96 -16.37
CA ALA A 48 8.89 9.94 -15.44
C ALA A 48 7.79 8.97 -15.91
N ARG A 49 7.39 9.03 -17.19
CA ARG A 49 6.43 8.06 -17.76
C ARG A 49 6.97 6.64 -17.72
N LYS A 50 8.26 6.43 -17.95
CA LYS A 50 8.88 5.10 -17.82
C LYS A 50 8.79 4.59 -16.39
N LEU A 51 9.13 5.41 -15.40
CA LEU A 51 9.05 5.04 -13.99
C LEU A 51 7.63 4.71 -13.57
N ILE A 52 6.62 5.48 -13.99
CA ILE A 52 5.21 5.18 -13.70
C ILE A 52 4.84 3.80 -14.26
N ARG A 53 5.19 3.50 -15.52
CA ARG A 53 4.94 2.16 -16.10
C ARG A 53 5.65 1.03 -15.35
N ASP A 54 6.86 1.29 -14.87
CA ASP A 54 7.63 0.31 -14.10
C ASP A 54 6.99 0.09 -12.71
N ILE A 55 6.45 1.14 -12.09
CA ILE A 55 5.68 1.08 -10.84
C ILE A 55 4.40 0.26 -11.04
N ASP A 56 3.61 0.58 -12.08
CA ASP A 56 2.33 -0.08 -12.36
C ASP A 56 2.47 -1.59 -12.61
N ARG A 57 3.63 -2.03 -13.11
CA ARG A 57 3.95 -3.44 -13.37
C ARG A 57 4.62 -4.13 -12.18
N SER A 58 5.01 -3.39 -11.16
CA SER A 58 5.76 -3.92 -10.03
C SER A 58 4.83 -4.58 -9.03
N THR A 59 5.29 -5.70 -8.45
CA THR A 59 4.63 -6.24 -7.26
C THR A 59 4.88 -5.33 -6.06
N LEU A 60 3.97 -5.34 -5.08
CA LEU A 60 4.13 -4.58 -3.85
C LEU A 60 5.47 -4.85 -3.14
N GLY A 61 5.92 -6.11 -3.13
CA GLY A 61 7.23 -6.47 -2.59
C GLY A 61 8.40 -5.92 -3.39
N HIS A 62 8.26 -5.71 -4.70
CA HIS A 62 9.26 -5.00 -5.50
C HIS A 62 9.26 -3.50 -5.19
N LEU A 63 8.09 -2.87 -5.09
CA LEU A 63 7.95 -1.46 -4.72
C LEU A 63 8.60 -1.16 -3.37
N LEU A 64 8.31 -1.96 -2.35
CA LEU A 64 8.87 -1.78 -1.01
C LEU A 64 10.40 -1.93 -0.98
N ARG A 65 10.94 -2.90 -1.74
CA ARG A 65 12.40 -3.07 -1.88
C ARG A 65 13.04 -1.89 -2.58
N SER A 66 12.40 -1.35 -3.61
CA SER A 66 12.87 -0.16 -4.32
C SER A 66 12.81 1.08 -3.44
N LEU A 67 11.74 1.25 -2.65
CA LEU A 67 11.58 2.36 -1.72
C LEU A 67 12.67 2.36 -0.64
N LYS A 68 12.97 1.20 -0.03
CA LYS A 68 14.05 1.06 0.98
C LYS A 68 15.44 1.47 0.48
N LYS A 69 15.67 1.45 -0.84
CA LYS A 69 16.95 1.89 -1.43
C LYS A 69 17.03 3.42 -1.57
N CYS A 70 15.89 4.10 -1.63
CA CYS A 70 15.81 5.52 -1.92
C CYS A 70 15.38 6.36 -0.71
N VAL A 71 14.78 5.73 0.31
CA VAL A 71 14.27 6.38 1.51
C VAL A 71 14.85 5.68 2.74
N GLY A 72 15.44 6.46 3.65
CA GLY A 72 15.85 5.98 4.96
C GLY A 72 14.63 5.75 5.85
N LEU A 73 14.08 4.53 5.79
CA LEU A 73 13.02 4.10 6.70
C LEU A 73 13.66 3.56 7.98
N ASP A 74 13.19 4.00 9.14
CA ASP A 74 13.58 3.35 10.40
C ASP A 74 13.08 1.90 10.45
N ASP A 75 13.71 1.08 11.29
CA ASP A 75 13.41 -0.35 11.40
C ASP A 75 11.95 -0.63 11.78
N GLY A 76 11.34 0.24 12.59
CA GLY A 76 9.94 0.14 12.99
C GLY A 76 8.99 0.30 11.81
N LEU A 77 9.18 1.37 11.02
CA LEU A 77 8.39 1.64 9.83
C LEU A 77 8.62 0.60 8.74
N ALA A 78 9.88 0.22 8.52
CA ALA A 78 10.26 -0.84 7.58
C ALA A 78 9.63 -2.20 7.95
N GLY A 79 9.51 -2.49 9.26
CA GLY A 79 8.81 -3.65 9.79
C GLY A 79 7.30 -3.58 9.57
N ARG A 80 6.67 -2.43 9.82
CA ARG A 80 5.23 -2.22 9.58
C ARG A 80 4.84 -2.45 8.13
N PHE A 81 5.59 -1.90 7.17
CA PHE A 81 5.31 -2.12 5.75
C PHE A 81 5.59 -3.57 5.30
N ALA A 82 6.58 -4.23 5.89
CA ALA A 82 6.83 -5.64 5.62
C ALA A 82 5.69 -6.54 6.15
N SER A 83 5.14 -6.21 7.32
CA SER A 83 3.97 -6.89 7.88
C SER A 83 2.74 -6.68 7.00
N ALA A 84 2.43 -5.43 6.63
CA ALA A 84 1.31 -5.10 5.75
C ALA A 84 1.40 -5.80 4.38
N LEU A 85 2.61 -5.95 3.82
CA LEU A 85 2.84 -6.75 2.61
C LEU A 85 2.47 -8.23 2.81
N GLN A 86 2.85 -8.83 3.94
CA GLN A 86 2.49 -10.21 4.26
C GLN A 86 0.98 -10.36 4.43
N THR A 87 0.34 -9.41 5.10
CA THR A 87 -1.12 -9.37 5.30
C THR A 87 -1.86 -9.21 3.98
N ARG A 88 -1.43 -8.30 3.11
CA ARG A 88 -1.96 -8.15 1.74
C ARG A 88 -1.83 -9.45 0.94
N ASN A 89 -0.67 -10.11 1.00
CA ASN A 89 -0.48 -11.38 0.31
C ASN A 89 -1.38 -12.49 0.88
N ARG A 90 -1.59 -12.52 2.20
CA ARG A 90 -2.53 -13.45 2.83
C ARG A 90 -3.96 -13.18 2.38
N LEU A 91 -4.39 -11.92 2.37
CA LEU A 91 -5.72 -11.51 1.92
C LEU A 91 -6.02 -12.02 0.50
N PHE A 92 -5.17 -11.69 -0.47
CA PHE A 92 -5.45 -12.00 -1.88
C PHE A 92 -5.15 -13.43 -2.30
N HIS A 93 -4.17 -14.08 -1.69
CA HIS A 93 -3.72 -15.40 -2.15
C HIS A 93 -4.18 -16.54 -1.25
N ARG A 94 -4.45 -16.31 0.04
CA ARG A 94 -4.62 -17.38 1.02
C ARG A 94 -5.87 -17.25 1.89
N PHE A 95 -6.62 -16.16 1.83
CA PHE A 95 -7.72 -15.92 2.77
C PHE A 95 -8.78 -17.02 2.69
N TYR A 96 -9.39 -17.24 1.54
CA TYR A 96 -10.41 -18.29 1.39
C TYR A 96 -9.83 -19.70 1.50
N GLU A 97 -8.64 -19.94 0.97
CA GLU A 97 -7.94 -21.24 1.08
C GLU A 97 -7.72 -21.65 2.54
N SER A 98 -7.19 -20.74 3.37
CA SER A 98 -6.89 -21.01 4.78
C SER A 98 -8.12 -21.15 5.68
N HIS A 99 -9.28 -20.63 5.25
CA HIS A 99 -10.54 -20.77 5.97
C HIS A 99 -11.41 -21.91 5.46
N ASN A 100 -11.23 -22.34 4.20
CA ASN A 100 -11.87 -23.49 3.58
C ASN A 100 -13.39 -23.57 3.89
N PHE A 101 -13.83 -24.63 4.58
CA PHE A 101 -15.24 -24.87 4.88
C PHE A 101 -15.82 -23.99 6.00
N LYS A 102 -15.02 -23.13 6.66
CA LYS A 102 -15.52 -22.21 7.71
C LYS A 102 -16.64 -21.31 7.22
N ILE A 103 -16.66 -20.94 5.93
CA ILE A 103 -17.72 -20.11 5.35
C ILE A 103 -19.12 -20.77 5.40
N GLN A 104 -19.19 -22.08 5.62
CA GLN A 104 -20.45 -22.85 5.67
C GLN A 104 -21.14 -22.76 7.03
N THR A 105 -20.43 -22.43 8.10
CA THR A 105 -21.01 -22.34 9.45
C THR A 105 -21.05 -20.90 9.95
N ASP A 106 -21.89 -20.68 10.95
CA ASP A 106 -22.13 -19.38 11.55
C ASP A 106 -20.89 -18.92 12.32
N GLU A 107 -20.35 -19.79 13.17
CA GLU A 107 -19.13 -19.56 13.94
C GLU A 107 -17.90 -19.40 13.03
N GLY A 108 -17.88 -20.14 11.91
CA GLY A 108 -16.80 -20.06 10.95
C GLY A 108 -16.78 -18.74 10.18
N ARG A 109 -17.95 -18.20 9.83
CA ARG A 109 -18.07 -16.86 9.24
C ARG A 109 -17.73 -15.75 10.24
N ASP A 110 -18.12 -15.89 11.49
CA ASP A 110 -17.73 -14.94 12.55
C ASP A 110 -16.20 -14.92 12.73
N ALA A 111 -15.54 -16.09 12.70
CA ALA A 111 -14.08 -16.17 12.75
C ALA A 111 -13.40 -15.55 11.52
N MET A 112 -13.94 -15.76 10.32
CA MET A 112 -13.45 -15.13 9.08
C MET A 112 -13.61 -13.61 9.12
N MET A 113 -14.71 -13.10 9.66
CA MET A 113 -14.94 -11.67 9.84
C MET A 113 -13.92 -11.05 10.80
N ALA A 114 -13.66 -11.69 11.93
CA ALA A 114 -12.65 -11.21 12.89
C ALA A 114 -11.25 -11.14 12.26
N ASP A 115 -10.89 -12.12 11.42
CA ASP A 115 -9.61 -12.12 10.69
C ASP A 115 -9.55 -10.99 9.65
N LEU A 116 -10.64 -10.75 8.89
CA LEU A 116 -10.72 -9.61 7.97
C LEU A 116 -10.64 -8.27 8.69
N GLU A 117 -11.25 -8.12 9.86
CA GLU A 117 -11.13 -6.91 10.68
C GLU A 117 -9.69 -6.66 11.10
N ALA A 118 -8.98 -7.70 11.57
CA ALA A 118 -7.58 -7.58 11.94
C ALA A 118 -6.70 -7.19 10.73
N MET A 119 -6.90 -7.85 9.58
CA MET A 119 -6.18 -7.50 8.34
C MET A 119 -6.48 -6.08 7.90
N HIS A 120 -7.75 -5.65 7.97
CA HIS A 120 -8.16 -4.31 7.59
C HIS A 120 -7.47 -3.25 8.44
N VAL A 121 -7.47 -3.40 9.77
CA VAL A 121 -6.78 -2.47 10.68
C VAL A 121 -5.30 -2.35 10.32
N GLU A 122 -4.62 -3.46 10.05
CA GLU A 122 -3.20 -3.45 9.70
C GLU A 122 -2.94 -2.73 8.37
N LEU A 123 -3.70 -3.09 7.32
CA LEU A 123 -3.56 -2.51 5.99
C LEU A 123 -3.94 -1.03 5.95
N PHE A 124 -5.01 -0.67 6.64
CA PHE A 124 -5.48 0.71 6.74
C PHE A 124 -4.45 1.59 7.45
N ASN A 125 -3.86 1.12 8.56
CA ASN A 125 -2.80 1.84 9.24
C ASN A 125 -1.56 2.03 8.35
N ALA A 126 -1.16 0.99 7.60
CA ALA A 126 -0.05 1.09 6.67
C ALA A 126 -0.34 2.09 5.54
N TRP A 127 -1.56 2.07 5.00
CA TRP A 127 -2.03 3.06 4.02
C TRP A 127 -1.98 4.49 4.59
N GLN A 128 -2.54 4.74 5.77
CA GLN A 128 -2.55 6.09 6.35
C GLN A 128 -1.14 6.65 6.54
N ILE A 129 -0.20 5.82 6.99
CA ILE A 129 1.20 6.22 7.13
C ILE A 129 1.81 6.54 5.76
N ALA A 130 1.66 5.65 4.78
CA ALA A 130 2.19 5.88 3.43
C ALA A 130 1.59 7.15 2.80
N SER A 131 0.28 7.36 2.94
CA SER A 131 -0.41 8.55 2.45
C SER A 131 0.07 9.84 3.12
N GLY A 132 0.27 9.82 4.44
CA GLY A 132 0.87 10.95 5.15
C GLY A 132 2.28 11.29 4.65
N MET A 133 3.10 10.27 4.38
CA MET A 133 4.44 10.46 3.79
C MET A 133 4.36 11.04 2.38
N THR A 134 3.48 10.49 1.52
CA THR A 134 3.26 10.98 0.15
C THR A 134 2.79 12.43 0.15
N ALA A 135 1.83 12.78 1.01
CA ALA A 135 1.34 14.15 1.14
C ALA A 135 2.47 15.11 1.56
N THR A 136 3.28 14.72 2.55
CA THR A 136 4.41 15.52 3.04
C THR A 136 5.45 15.77 1.95
N VAL A 137 5.87 14.73 1.22
CA VAL A 137 6.87 14.88 0.16
C VAL A 137 6.32 15.65 -1.04
N THR A 138 5.03 15.48 -1.35
CA THR A 138 4.38 16.21 -2.45
C THR A 138 4.28 17.70 -2.13
N ALA A 139 3.88 18.06 -0.91
CA ALA A 139 3.86 19.44 -0.45
C ALA A 139 5.25 20.09 -0.54
N PHE A 140 6.29 19.39 -0.06
CA PHE A 140 7.67 19.85 -0.18
C PHE A 140 8.09 20.09 -1.64
N LEU A 141 7.76 19.17 -2.56
CA LEU A 141 8.05 19.33 -3.98
C LEU A 141 7.32 20.54 -4.60
N LEU A 142 6.08 20.81 -4.19
CA LEU A 142 5.30 21.95 -4.66
C LEU A 142 5.82 23.29 -4.13
N GLU A 143 6.17 23.38 -2.84
CA GLU A 143 6.76 24.59 -2.24
C GLU A 143 8.11 24.95 -2.89
N LEU A 144 8.93 23.95 -3.21
CA LEU A 144 10.19 24.18 -3.91
C LEU A 144 9.99 24.72 -5.33
N ARG A 145 8.86 24.39 -5.96
CA ARG A 145 8.51 24.92 -7.30
C ARG A 145 7.97 26.35 -7.22
N SER A 146 7.20 26.70 -6.18
CA SER A 146 6.59 28.03 -6.05
C SER A 146 7.58 29.13 -5.67
N LYS A 147 8.62 28.83 -4.88
CA LYS A 147 9.71 29.79 -4.52
C LYS A 147 10.58 30.25 -5.71
N ARG A 148 10.25 29.85 -6.94
CA ARG A 148 11.01 30.14 -8.17
C ARG A 148 10.17 30.76 -9.29
N ALA A 149 8.86 30.89 -9.10
CA ALA A 149 7.98 31.66 -9.97
C ALA A 149 7.93 33.11 -9.48
#